data_AF-A0A972BEG4-F1
#
_entry.id   AF-A0A972BEG4-F1
#
_cell.length_a   1.000
_cell.length_b   1.000
_cell.length_c   1.000
_cell.angle_alpha   90.00
_cell.angle_beta   90.00
_cell.angle_gamma   90.00
#
_symmetry.space_group_name_H-M   'P 1'
#
loop_
_entity.id
_entity.type
_entity.pdbx_description
1 polymer ?
#
loop_
_entity_poly.entity_id
_entity_poly.type
_entity_poly.pdbx_seq_one_letter_code
_entity_poly.pdbx_strand_id
1 'polypeptide(L)'
;MIGLVLAAGQGTRFDPSGRLNKLMQPLPGGMRVVDQTIARVRAGVDAVVAVVGALDSPVAQHLQQLQVPVVLCAQARQGMGHSVAAGVAATQAETGWIIALADMPFVACETVQALAAALRAGAPCAVPFFKGVRGNPVAFQAAWRSTLLNLTGDQGARHLLQQPGVVQLNVPDPGVLRDVDTPADLVGVEIRCRAGSWPVPRPDPGAG
;
A
#
# COMPACT_ATOMS: atom_id res chain seq x y z
N MET A 1 2.65 -9.51 -10.72
CA MET A 1 2.06 -8.26 -10.16
C MET A 1 2.59 -8.02 -8.76
N ILE A 2 3.00 -6.78 -8.47
CA ILE A 2 3.59 -6.40 -7.18
C ILE A 2 2.71 -5.35 -6.48
N GLY A 3 2.39 -5.58 -5.21
CA GLY A 3 1.80 -4.56 -4.34
C GLY A 3 2.89 -3.68 -3.74
N LEU A 4 2.92 -2.40 -4.07
CA LEU A 4 3.78 -1.40 -3.42
C LEU A 4 3.01 -0.71 -2.31
N VAL A 5 3.35 -1.00 -1.06
CA VAL A 5 2.73 -0.37 0.12
C VAL A 5 3.60 0.79 0.58
N LEU A 6 3.11 2.02 0.43
CA LEU A 6 3.83 3.22 0.81
C LEU A 6 3.67 3.48 2.31
N ALA A 7 4.74 3.23 3.07
CA ALA A 7 4.82 3.35 4.53
C ALA A 7 5.82 4.43 4.98
N ALA A 8 6.18 5.35 4.08
CA ALA A 8 7.15 6.42 4.31
C ALA A 8 6.53 7.75 4.80
N GLY A 9 5.20 7.78 5.02
CA GLY A 9 4.48 8.97 5.47
C GLY A 9 4.82 9.33 6.92
N GLN A 10 4.88 10.64 7.21
CA GLN A 10 5.31 11.15 8.52
C GLN A 10 4.24 11.14 9.61
N GLY A 11 2.96 10.88 9.28
CA GLY A 11 1.89 10.76 10.28
C GLY A 11 1.68 11.98 11.17
N THR A 12 2.12 13.17 10.75
CA THR A 12 2.16 14.39 11.57
C THR A 12 0.81 14.84 12.11
N ARG A 13 -0.29 14.47 11.43
CA ARG A 13 -1.66 14.73 11.86
C ARG A 13 -2.16 13.75 12.94
N PHE A 14 -1.55 12.57 13.03
CA PHE A 14 -1.95 11.53 13.99
C PHE A 14 -1.37 11.78 15.38
N ASP A 15 -0.09 12.13 15.43
CA ASP A 15 0.59 12.53 16.65
C ASP A 15 1.57 13.66 16.35
N PRO A 16 1.22 14.92 16.67
CA PRO A 16 2.11 16.06 16.50
C PRO A 16 3.42 15.93 17.28
N SER A 17 3.48 15.08 18.32
CA SER A 17 4.70 14.83 19.09
C SER A 17 5.63 13.82 18.42
N GLY A 18 5.16 13.09 17.40
CA GLY A 18 5.93 12.08 16.67
C GLY A 18 6.29 10.84 17.50
N ARG A 19 5.72 10.67 18.70
CA ARG A 19 6.02 9.55 19.60
C ARG A 19 5.28 8.29 19.20
N LEU A 20 4.07 8.43 18.68
CA LEU A 20 3.23 7.34 18.22
C LEU A 20 3.28 7.24 16.70
N ASN A 21 3.60 6.03 16.23
CA ASN A 21 3.49 5.72 14.81
C ASN A 21 2.08 5.17 14.52
N LYS A 22 1.30 5.87 13.68
CA LYS A 22 -0.06 5.48 13.30
C LYS A 22 -0.14 4.09 12.68
N LEU A 23 0.87 3.71 11.90
CA LEU A 23 0.96 2.41 11.23
C LEU A 23 1.16 1.25 12.21
N MET A 24 1.70 1.55 13.40
CA MET A 24 1.96 0.58 14.46
C MET A 24 0.81 0.44 15.46
N GLN A 25 -0.25 1.26 15.33
CA GLN A 25 -1.38 1.21 16.25
C GLN A 25 -2.25 -0.02 15.97
N PRO A 26 -2.78 -0.65 17.03
CA PRO A 26 -3.71 -1.76 16.88
C PRO A 26 -5.06 -1.26 16.36
N LEU A 27 -5.64 -2.03 15.44
CA LEU A 27 -7.03 -1.93 15.03
C LEU A 27 -7.91 -2.81 15.93
N PRO A 28 -9.25 -2.63 15.90
CA PRO A 28 -10.18 -3.59 16.48
C PRO A 28 -9.91 -4.98 15.89
N GLY A 29 -9.57 -5.95 16.75
CA GLY A 29 -9.10 -7.28 16.34
C GLY A 29 -7.59 -7.52 16.48
N GLY A 30 -6.83 -6.52 16.93
CA GLY A 30 -5.45 -6.67 17.44
C GLY A 30 -4.34 -6.60 16.38
N MET A 31 -4.67 -6.64 15.09
CA MET A 31 -3.69 -6.37 14.03
C MET A 31 -3.31 -4.90 13.99
N ARG A 32 -2.05 -4.60 13.65
CA ARG A 32 -1.64 -3.22 13.42
C ARG A 32 -2.21 -2.70 12.10
N VAL A 33 -2.31 -1.39 11.96
CA VAL A 33 -2.73 -0.73 10.72
C VAL A 33 -1.94 -1.24 9.51
N VAL A 34 -0.61 -1.28 9.59
CA VAL A 34 0.23 -1.76 8.48
C VAL A 34 0.04 -3.25 8.17
N ASP A 35 -0.14 -4.08 9.20
CA ASP A 35 -0.36 -5.52 9.05
C ASP A 35 -1.66 -5.78 8.29
N GLN A 36 -2.71 -5.07 8.68
CA GLN A 36 -4.00 -5.17 8.02
C GLN A 36 -3.92 -4.69 6.57
N THR A 37 -3.30 -3.55 6.29
CA THR A 37 -3.14 -3.06 4.92
C THR A 37 -2.38 -4.06 4.05
N ILE A 38 -1.28 -4.62 4.53
CA ILE A 38 -0.51 -5.64 3.81
C ILE A 38 -1.37 -6.88 3.53
N ALA A 39 -2.13 -7.35 4.53
CA ALA A 39 -3.03 -8.48 4.35
C ALA A 39 -4.09 -8.23 3.27
N ARG A 40 -4.65 -7.00 3.19
CA ARG A 40 -5.59 -6.63 2.12
C ARG A 40 -4.93 -6.61 0.75
N VAL A 41 -3.76 -6.00 0.63
CA VAL A 41 -3.04 -5.90 -0.64
C VAL A 41 -2.64 -7.28 -1.17
N ARG A 42 -2.23 -8.20 -0.29
CA ARG A 42 -1.90 -9.59 -0.65
C ARG A 42 -3.04 -10.34 -1.33
N ALA A 43 -4.29 -9.92 -1.17
CA ALA A 43 -5.44 -10.61 -1.76
C ALA A 43 -5.46 -10.57 -3.31
N GLY A 44 -4.74 -9.63 -3.93
CA GLY A 44 -4.75 -9.45 -5.41
C GLY A 44 -3.38 -9.41 -6.09
N VAL A 45 -2.28 -9.61 -5.35
CA VAL A 45 -0.91 -9.51 -5.90
C VAL A 45 -0.07 -10.74 -5.59
N ASP A 46 0.97 -10.96 -6.38
CA ASP A 46 1.84 -12.13 -6.23
C ASP A 46 2.93 -11.90 -5.17
N ALA A 47 3.30 -10.63 -4.94
CA ALA A 47 4.24 -10.22 -3.90
C ALA A 47 3.90 -8.81 -3.39
N VAL A 48 4.28 -8.52 -2.14
CA VAL A 48 4.17 -7.18 -1.54
C VAL A 48 5.56 -6.67 -1.16
N VAL A 49 5.82 -5.41 -1.48
CA VAL A 49 7.03 -4.68 -1.07
C VAL A 49 6.59 -3.39 -0.37
N ALA A 50 7.16 -3.12 0.80
CA ALA A 50 6.89 -1.91 1.56
C ALA A 50 7.97 -0.87 1.30
N VAL A 51 7.58 0.38 1.07
CA VAL A 51 8.50 1.51 0.93
C VAL A 51 8.50 2.32 2.22
N VAL A 52 9.67 2.50 2.83
CA VAL A 52 9.84 3.21 4.11
C VAL A 52 10.76 4.40 3.96
N GLY A 53 10.60 5.41 4.81
CA GLY A 53 11.47 6.59 4.83
C GLY A 53 12.80 6.37 5.59
N ALA A 54 12.84 5.37 6.47
CA ALA A 54 14.01 5.03 7.28
C ALA A 54 14.00 3.54 7.66
N LEU A 55 15.14 2.86 7.52
CA LEU A 55 15.28 1.42 7.80
C LEU A 55 15.28 1.08 9.28
N ASP A 56 15.69 2.02 10.13
CA ASP A 56 15.67 1.92 11.59
C ASP A 56 14.30 2.29 12.20
N SER A 57 13.32 2.66 11.36
CA SER A 57 11.97 2.97 11.84
C SER A 57 11.28 1.73 12.44
N PRO A 58 10.40 1.90 13.46
CA PRO A 58 9.65 0.78 14.03
C PRO A 58 8.85 -0.02 13.00
N VAL A 59 8.32 0.67 11.98
CA VAL A 59 7.58 0.03 10.87
C VAL A 59 8.51 -0.83 10.03
N ALA A 60 9.68 -0.33 9.64
CA ALA A 60 10.64 -1.10 8.84
C ALA A 60 11.11 -2.36 9.57
N GLN A 61 11.49 -2.22 10.85
CA GLN A 61 11.93 -3.33 11.70
C GLN A 61 10.83 -4.39 11.84
N HIS A 62 9.60 -3.96 12.12
CA HIS A 62 8.45 -4.86 12.25
C HIS A 62 8.16 -5.60 10.94
N LEU A 63 8.19 -4.92 9.79
CA LEU A 63 7.95 -5.55 8.49
C LEU A 63 9.06 -6.54 8.11
N GLN A 64 10.31 -6.25 8.45
CA GLN A 64 11.42 -7.19 8.27
C GLN A 64 11.26 -8.45 9.13
N GLN A 65 10.78 -8.32 10.38
CA GLN A 65 10.47 -9.47 11.25
C GLN A 65 9.36 -10.35 10.63
N LEU A 66 8.40 -9.74 9.94
CA LEU A 66 7.35 -10.43 9.18
C LEU A 66 7.80 -10.90 7.79
N GLN A 67 9.09 -10.76 7.46
CA GLN A 67 9.68 -11.12 6.17
C GLN A 67 9.00 -10.43 4.97
N VAL A 68 8.45 -9.24 5.18
CA VAL A 68 7.97 -8.37 4.10
C VAL A 68 9.18 -7.61 3.55
N PRO A 69 9.51 -7.71 2.25
CA PRO A 69 10.59 -6.93 1.66
C PRO A 69 10.38 -5.42 1.86
N VAL A 70 11.44 -4.74 2.30
CA VAL A 70 11.43 -3.30 2.59
C VAL A 70 12.40 -2.58 1.66
N VAL A 71 11.96 -1.47 1.09
CA VAL A 71 12.75 -0.56 0.25
C VAL A 71 12.84 0.79 0.93
N LEU A 72 14.07 1.30 1.06
CA LEU A 72 14.32 2.64 1.58
C LEU A 72 14.09 3.70 0.50
N CYS A 73 13.26 4.69 0.79
CA CYS A 73 13.20 5.95 0.05
C CYS A 73 13.79 7.07 0.91
N ALA A 74 15.08 7.35 0.74
CA ALA A 74 15.76 8.42 1.48
C ALA A 74 15.15 9.82 1.22
N GLN A 75 14.52 9.99 0.05
CA GLN A 75 13.85 11.23 -0.36
C GLN A 75 12.35 11.24 -0.03
N ALA A 76 11.85 10.36 0.85
CA ALA A 76 10.43 10.28 1.18
C ALA A 76 9.83 11.62 1.66
N ARG A 77 10.65 12.46 2.32
CA ARG A 77 10.25 13.81 2.77
C ARG A 77 9.97 14.79 1.62
N GLN A 78 10.46 14.50 0.42
CA GLN A 78 10.25 15.31 -0.79
C GLN A 78 8.93 14.96 -1.51
N GLY A 79 8.21 13.94 -1.03
CA GLY A 79 6.85 13.65 -1.44
C GLY A 79 6.61 12.23 -1.92
N MET A 80 5.32 11.89 -2.08
CA MET A 80 4.87 10.53 -2.42
C MET A 80 5.43 10.03 -3.77
N GLY A 81 5.68 10.93 -4.72
CA GLY A 81 6.28 10.58 -6.02
C GLY A 81 7.62 9.85 -5.86
N HIS A 82 8.49 10.34 -4.97
CA HIS A 82 9.79 9.70 -4.68
C HIS A 82 9.64 8.31 -4.06
N SER A 83 8.59 8.09 -3.25
CA SER A 83 8.33 6.78 -2.65
C SER A 83 7.87 5.77 -3.69
N VAL A 84 7.01 6.18 -4.62
CA VAL A 84 6.59 5.35 -5.76
C VAL A 84 7.80 5.04 -6.64
N ALA A 85 8.57 6.05 -7.04
CA ALA A 85 9.75 5.87 -7.88
C ALA A 85 10.77 4.91 -7.26
N ALA A 86 11.05 5.03 -5.95
CA ALA A 86 11.94 4.12 -5.24
C ALA A 86 11.42 2.67 -5.24
N GLY A 87 10.13 2.46 -4.95
CA GLY A 87 9.52 1.13 -4.98
C GLY A 87 9.52 0.50 -6.37
N VAL A 88 9.23 1.29 -7.41
CA VAL A 88 9.29 0.82 -8.81
C VAL A 88 10.72 0.55 -9.23
N ALA A 89 11.70 1.37 -8.85
CA ALA A 89 13.11 1.14 -9.16
C ALA A 89 13.62 -0.18 -8.57
N ALA A 90 13.26 -0.46 -7.32
CA ALA A 90 13.68 -1.65 -6.59
C ALA A 90 12.94 -2.95 -6.98
N THR A 91 11.93 -2.87 -7.85
CA THR A 91 11.12 -4.03 -8.22
C THR A 91 11.00 -4.17 -9.74
N GLN A 92 10.78 -5.40 -10.21
CA GLN A 92 10.47 -5.69 -11.59
C GLN A 92 9.17 -6.48 -11.64
N ALA A 93 8.10 -5.86 -12.12
CA ALA A 93 6.78 -6.48 -12.20
C ALA A 93 6.43 -6.75 -13.66
N GLU A 94 6.16 -8.01 -14.00
CA GLU A 94 5.76 -8.40 -15.37
C GLU A 94 4.37 -7.87 -15.74
N THR A 95 3.41 -7.97 -14.81
CA THR A 95 2.05 -7.45 -15.00
C THR A 95 1.96 -5.95 -14.72
N GLY A 96 2.64 -5.49 -13.68
CA GLY A 96 2.52 -4.13 -13.16
C GLY A 96 2.41 -4.07 -11.63
N TRP A 97 2.07 -2.88 -11.14
CA TRP A 97 2.07 -2.52 -9.73
C TRP A 97 0.66 -2.13 -9.25
N ILE A 98 0.32 -2.53 -8.02
CA ILE A 98 -0.77 -1.93 -7.25
C ILE A 98 -0.14 -1.09 -6.15
N ILE A 99 -0.31 0.23 -6.24
CA ILE A 99 0.24 1.20 -5.30
C ILE A 99 -0.82 1.48 -4.23
N ALA A 100 -0.53 1.12 -2.99
CA ALA A 100 -1.39 1.27 -1.83
C ALA A 100 -0.73 2.14 -0.76
N LEU A 101 -1.54 2.84 0.05
CA LEU A 101 -1.05 3.60 1.20
C LEU A 101 -1.14 2.72 2.45
N ALA A 102 -0.08 2.70 3.26
CA ALA A 102 0.03 1.82 4.42
C ALA A 102 -1.03 2.09 5.51
N ASP A 103 -1.60 3.29 5.51
CA ASP A 103 -2.60 3.79 6.45
C ASP A 103 -4.05 3.59 5.98
N MET A 104 -4.28 2.80 4.93
CA MET A 104 -5.61 2.47 4.42
C MET A 104 -5.98 0.99 4.69
N PRO A 105 -6.13 0.58 5.96
CA PRO A 105 -6.38 -0.82 6.32
C PRO A 105 -7.80 -1.30 5.99
N PHE A 106 -8.69 -0.38 5.62
CA PHE A 106 -10.11 -0.64 5.43
C PHE A 106 -10.48 -0.99 3.98
N VAL A 107 -9.54 -0.89 3.04
CA VAL A 107 -9.76 -1.31 1.64
C VAL A 107 -10.15 -2.78 1.61
N ALA A 108 -11.24 -3.09 0.91
CA ALA A 108 -11.73 -4.45 0.78
C ALA A 108 -10.77 -5.32 -0.05
N CYS A 109 -10.70 -6.61 0.30
CA CYS A 109 -9.85 -7.57 -0.44
C CYS A 109 -10.31 -7.68 -1.91
N GLU A 110 -11.63 -7.60 -2.12
CA GLU A 110 -12.34 -7.64 -3.39
C GLU A 110 -11.98 -6.44 -4.28
N THR A 111 -11.78 -5.25 -3.69
CA THR A 111 -11.33 -4.06 -4.43
C THR A 111 -9.95 -4.27 -5.02
N VAL A 112 -9.01 -4.80 -4.23
CA VAL A 112 -7.64 -5.09 -4.69
C VAL A 112 -7.65 -6.14 -5.79
N GLN A 113 -8.47 -7.18 -5.64
CA GLN A 113 -8.65 -8.23 -6.65
C GLN A 113 -9.25 -7.69 -7.95
N ALA A 114 -10.25 -6.80 -7.87
CA ALA A 114 -10.86 -6.17 -9.03
C ALA A 114 -9.85 -5.32 -9.81
N LEU A 115 -9.01 -4.56 -9.11
CA LEU A 115 -7.91 -3.80 -9.71
C LEU A 115 -6.89 -4.71 -10.40
N ALA A 116 -6.52 -5.82 -9.75
CA ALA A 116 -5.62 -6.80 -10.32
C ALA A 116 -6.22 -7.45 -11.58
N ALA A 117 -7.50 -7.81 -11.55
CA ALA A 117 -8.21 -8.37 -12.68
C ALA A 117 -8.27 -7.40 -13.87
N ALA A 118 -8.52 -6.11 -13.62
CA ALA A 118 -8.50 -5.09 -14.66
C ALA A 118 -7.13 -4.99 -15.36
N LEU A 119 -6.02 -4.98 -14.60
CA LEU A 119 -4.68 -5.00 -15.20
C LEU A 119 -4.42 -6.28 -16.01
N ARG A 120 -4.82 -7.45 -15.50
CA ARG A 120 -4.67 -8.74 -16.23
C ARG A 120 -5.51 -8.77 -17.52
N ALA A 121 -6.63 -8.07 -17.55
CA ALA A 121 -7.47 -7.88 -18.73
C ALA A 121 -6.92 -6.84 -19.72
N GLY A 122 -5.76 -6.22 -19.43
CA GLY A 122 -5.10 -5.27 -20.33
C GLY A 122 -5.41 -3.81 -20.07
N ALA A 123 -6.05 -3.46 -18.94
CA ALA A 123 -6.17 -2.06 -18.55
C ALA A 123 -4.78 -1.45 -18.33
N PRO A 124 -4.43 -0.32 -18.96
CA PRO A 124 -3.13 0.30 -18.75
C PRO A 124 -3.01 0.87 -17.32
N CYS A 125 -4.12 1.37 -16.80
CA CYS A 125 -4.25 1.87 -15.44
C CYS A 125 -5.68 1.61 -14.96
N ALA A 126 -5.85 1.24 -13.69
CA ALA A 126 -7.16 1.08 -13.06
C ALA A 126 -7.19 1.76 -11.68
N VAL A 127 -8.32 2.38 -11.36
CA VAL A 127 -8.49 3.15 -10.11
C VAL A 127 -9.91 2.96 -9.56
N PRO A 128 -10.08 2.76 -8.24
CA PRO A 128 -11.39 2.58 -7.64
C PRO A 128 -12.11 3.92 -7.45
N PHE A 129 -13.43 3.87 -7.57
CA PHE A 129 -14.35 4.96 -7.28
C PHE A 129 -15.44 4.47 -6.35
N PHE A 130 -15.70 5.21 -5.28
CA PHE A 130 -16.84 4.99 -4.40
C PHE A 130 -17.72 6.25 -4.42
N LYS A 131 -18.99 6.09 -4.80
CA LYS A 131 -19.96 7.20 -4.91
C LYS A 131 -19.43 8.40 -5.71
N GLY A 132 -18.76 8.14 -6.83
CA GLY A 132 -18.20 9.18 -7.71
C GLY A 132 -16.91 9.82 -7.21
N VAL A 133 -16.40 9.41 -6.04
CA VAL A 133 -15.13 9.89 -5.50
C VAL A 133 -14.04 8.86 -5.76
N ARG A 134 -12.94 9.33 -6.35
CA ARG A 134 -11.75 8.51 -6.63
C ARG A 134 -11.04 8.13 -5.34
N GLY A 135 -10.68 6.85 -5.21
CA GLY A 135 -9.96 6.32 -4.06
C GLY A 135 -8.60 5.69 -4.39
N ASN A 136 -8.10 4.91 -3.44
CA ASN A 136 -6.92 4.07 -3.51
C ASN A 136 -7.29 2.61 -3.18
N PRO A 137 -6.45 1.61 -3.52
CA PRO A 137 -5.16 1.70 -4.20
C PRO A 137 -5.31 1.93 -5.71
N VAL A 138 -4.20 2.23 -6.38
CA VAL A 138 -4.16 2.52 -7.82
C VAL A 138 -3.30 1.48 -8.52
N ALA A 139 -3.78 0.95 -9.63
CA ALA A 139 -3.10 -0.11 -10.37
C ALA A 139 -2.54 0.42 -11.70
N PHE A 140 -1.27 0.13 -11.97
CA PHE A 140 -0.56 0.54 -13.19
C PHE A 140 0.07 -0.68 -13.85
N GLN A 141 -0.13 -0.82 -15.17
CA GLN A 141 0.51 -1.89 -15.94
C GLN A 141 2.04 -1.69 -16.01
N ALA A 142 2.79 -2.77 -16.25
CA ALA A 142 4.25 -2.76 -16.35
C ALA A 142 4.81 -1.69 -17.32
N ALA A 143 4.10 -1.39 -18.40
CA ALA A 143 4.48 -0.36 -19.38
C ALA A 143 4.61 1.04 -18.78
N TRP A 144 3.97 1.31 -17.64
CA TRP A 144 4.09 2.58 -16.91
C TRP A 144 5.39 2.75 -16.15
N ARG A 145 6.29 1.75 -16.15
CA ARG A 145 7.54 1.78 -15.39
C ARG A 145 8.31 3.09 -15.56
N SER A 146 8.58 3.50 -16.80
CA SER A 146 9.34 4.73 -17.10
C SER A 146 8.64 5.97 -16.54
N THR A 147 7.32 6.07 -16.70
CA THR A 147 6.52 7.16 -16.14
C THR A 147 6.57 7.19 -14.62
N LEU A 148 6.43 6.02 -13.96
CA LEU A 148 6.43 5.91 -12.50
C LEU A 148 7.81 6.21 -11.89
N LEU A 149 8.89 5.87 -12.59
CA LEU A 149 10.26 6.18 -12.18
C LEU A 149 10.57 7.68 -12.17
N ASN A 150 9.89 8.45 -13.03
CA ASN A 150 10.08 9.89 -13.14
C ASN A 150 9.15 10.69 -12.21
N LEU A 151 8.39 10.03 -11.34
CA LEU A 151 7.53 10.73 -10.38
C LEU A 151 8.36 11.44 -9.30
N THR A 152 8.01 12.71 -9.06
CA THR A 152 8.63 13.56 -8.04
C THR A 152 7.57 14.34 -7.27
N GLY A 153 7.94 14.88 -6.11
CA GLY A 153 7.07 15.78 -5.35
C GLY A 153 5.83 15.12 -4.75
N ASP A 154 4.93 15.96 -4.25
CA ASP A 154 3.71 15.53 -3.53
C ASP A 154 2.55 15.13 -4.44
N GLN A 155 2.61 15.43 -5.74
CA GLN A 155 1.53 15.07 -6.66
C GLN A 155 1.36 13.55 -6.79
N GLY A 156 2.38 12.76 -6.41
CA GLY A 156 2.36 11.30 -6.55
C GLY A 156 1.91 10.89 -7.95
N ALA A 157 1.11 9.84 -8.04
CA ALA A 157 0.51 9.40 -9.31
C ALA A 157 -0.80 10.15 -9.67
N ARG A 158 -1.19 11.21 -8.95
CA ARG A 158 -2.51 11.85 -9.08
C ARG A 158 -2.76 12.43 -10.46
N HIS A 159 -1.75 13.05 -11.06
CA HIS A 159 -1.83 13.64 -12.40
C HIS A 159 -1.87 12.58 -13.51
N LEU A 160 -1.21 11.42 -13.30
CA LEU A 160 -1.25 10.29 -14.23
C LEU A 160 -2.67 9.74 -14.42
N LEU A 161 -3.51 9.90 -13.40
CA LEU A 161 -4.91 9.43 -13.39
C LEU A 161 -5.87 10.32 -14.17
N GLN A 162 -5.40 11.41 -14.74
CA GLN A 162 -6.17 12.26 -15.66
C GLN A 162 -5.91 11.90 -17.13
N GLN A 163 -5.00 10.95 -17.41
CA GLN A 163 -4.69 10.55 -18.78
C GLN A 163 -5.81 9.69 -19.40
N PRO A 164 -6.00 9.78 -20.73
CA PRO A 164 -6.94 8.91 -21.43
C PRO A 164 -6.57 7.43 -21.25
N GLY A 165 -7.58 6.57 -21.11
CA GLY A 165 -7.40 5.12 -20.95
C GLY A 165 -7.34 4.61 -19.51
N VAL A 166 -7.40 5.49 -18.50
CA VAL A 166 -7.56 5.10 -17.10
C VAL A 166 -8.94 4.47 -16.89
N VAL A 167 -8.97 3.21 -16.48
CA VAL A 167 -10.20 2.47 -16.17
C VAL A 167 -10.68 2.84 -14.77
N GLN A 168 -11.91 3.37 -14.70
CA GLN A 168 -12.56 3.69 -13.43
C GLN A 168 -13.40 2.49 -12.98
N LEU A 169 -13.07 1.93 -11.82
CA LEU A 169 -13.80 0.82 -11.22
C LEU A 169 -14.74 1.34 -10.13
N ASN A 170 -16.04 1.37 -10.40
CA ASN A 170 -17.02 1.66 -9.37
C ASN A 170 -17.13 0.47 -8.42
N VAL A 171 -16.72 0.67 -7.17
CA VAL A 171 -16.71 -0.37 -6.14
C VAL A 171 -17.65 0.00 -4.99
N PRO A 172 -18.35 -0.96 -4.37
CA PRO A 172 -19.16 -0.73 -3.17
C PRO A 172 -18.30 -0.73 -1.90
N ASP A 173 -17.13 -0.08 -1.94
CA ASP A 173 -16.13 -0.13 -0.88
C ASP A 173 -15.80 1.29 -0.39
N PRO A 174 -16.33 1.73 0.77
CA PRO A 174 -15.96 3.02 1.34
C PRO A 174 -14.50 3.07 1.83
N GLY A 175 -13.86 1.92 2.04
CA GLY A 175 -12.47 1.81 2.49
C GLY A 175 -11.47 2.43 1.51
N VAL A 176 -11.82 2.54 0.24
CA VAL A 176 -10.98 3.19 -0.80
C VAL A 176 -10.79 4.69 -0.57
N LEU A 177 -11.60 5.30 0.29
CA LEU A 177 -11.53 6.73 0.65
C LEU A 177 -11.09 6.95 2.09
N ARG A 178 -10.77 5.88 2.84
CA ARG A 178 -10.59 5.96 4.29
C ARG A 178 -9.16 5.60 4.68
N ASP A 179 -8.38 6.62 4.98
CA ASP A 179 -7.11 6.54 5.68
C ASP A 179 -7.30 6.69 7.21
N VAL A 180 -6.31 6.23 7.96
CA VAL A 180 -6.18 6.48 9.40
C VAL A 180 -5.33 7.73 9.57
N ASP A 181 -5.94 8.85 9.94
CA ASP A 181 -5.24 10.13 10.15
C ASP A 181 -5.26 10.58 11.61
N THR A 182 -6.21 10.09 12.40
CA THR A 182 -6.41 10.43 13.81
C THR A 182 -6.67 9.18 14.65
N PRO A 183 -6.44 9.23 15.97
CA PRO A 183 -6.80 8.12 16.86
C PRO A 183 -8.30 7.73 16.81
N ALA A 184 -9.18 8.68 16.50
CA ALA A 184 -10.62 8.41 16.36
C ALA A 184 -10.93 7.46 15.19
N ASP A 185 -10.09 7.44 14.15
CA ASP A 185 -10.27 6.57 12.99
C ASP A 185 -10.04 5.09 13.29
N LEU A 186 -9.43 4.77 14.44
CA LEU A 186 -9.16 3.41 14.91
C LEU A 186 -10.37 2.77 15.62
N VAL A 187 -11.40 3.55 16.00
CA VAL A 187 -12.52 3.07 16.82
C VAL A 187 -13.72 2.68 15.95
N GLY A 188 -14.48 1.64 16.37
CA GLY A 188 -15.82 1.36 15.83
C GLY A 188 -15.87 0.68 14.45
N VAL A 189 -14.83 -0.08 14.07
CA VAL A 189 -14.76 -0.71 12.74
C VAL A 189 -14.78 -2.23 12.83
N GLU A 190 -15.75 -2.87 12.19
CA GLU A 190 -15.68 -4.31 11.90
C GLU A 190 -14.74 -4.57 10.72
N ILE A 191 -13.70 -5.35 10.93
CA ILE A 191 -12.73 -5.69 9.89
C ILE A 191 -12.98 -7.13 9.43
N ARG A 192 -13.55 -7.28 8.23
CA ARG A 192 -13.80 -8.59 7.61
C ARG A 192 -12.78 -8.86 6.50
N CYS A 193 -11.66 -9.50 6.85
CA CYS A 193 -10.91 -10.44 6.01
C CYS A 193 -10.12 -11.31 7.00
N ARG A 194 -10.33 -12.63 6.98
CA ARG A 194 -9.40 -13.53 7.67
C ARG A 194 -8.15 -13.63 6.79
N ALA A 195 -7.00 -13.26 7.34
CA ALA A 195 -5.73 -13.61 6.70
C ALA A 195 -5.73 -15.13 6.50
N GLY A 196 -5.59 -15.58 5.25
CA GLY A 196 -5.23 -16.98 5.00
C GLY A 196 -3.93 -17.26 5.74
N SER A 197 -3.89 -18.34 6.52
CA SER A 197 -2.70 -18.77 7.22
C SER A 197 -1.57 -19.02 6.23
N TRP A 198 -0.55 -18.17 6.23
CA TRP A 198 0.71 -18.45 5.54
C TRP A 198 1.72 -19.02 6.56
N PRO A 199 2.53 -20.02 6.19
CA PRO A 199 3.53 -20.57 7.09
C PRO A 199 4.57 -19.49 7.39
N VAL A 200 4.77 -19.23 8.67
CA VAL A 200 6.03 -18.66 9.14
C VAL A 200 7.11 -19.69 8.81
N PRO A 201 8.17 -19.37 8.04
CA PRO A 201 9.29 -20.30 7.88
C PRO A 201 9.84 -20.57 9.27
N ARG A 202 9.86 -21.84 9.67
CA ARG A 202 10.52 -22.23 10.92
C ARG A 202 12.01 -21.90 10.75
N PRO A 203 12.67 -21.36 11.79
CA PRO A 203 14.12 -21.20 11.75
C PRO A 203 14.75 -22.56 11.45
N ASP A 204 15.68 -22.57 10.51
CA ASP A 204 16.45 -23.74 10.11
C ASP A 204 17.16 -24.30 11.37
N PRO A 205 16.89 -25.54 11.80
CA PRO A 205 17.54 -26.10 12.98
C PRO A 205 19.05 -26.38 12.78
N GLY A 206 19.62 -26.04 11.63
CA GLY A 206 21.02 -26.29 11.28
C GLY A 206 22.00 -25.11 11.43
N ALA A 207 21.59 -23.94 11.94
CA ALA A 207 22.52 -22.85 12.23
C ALA A 207 22.90 -22.82 13.71
N GLY A 208 23.80 -23.73 14.10
CA GLY A 208 24.38 -23.84 15.44
C GLY A 208 25.45 -24.91 15.50
#